data_AF-A0A9E2JHC6-F1
#
_entry.id   AF-A0A9E2JHC6-F1
#
_cell.length_a   1.000
_cell.length_b   1.000
_cell.length_c   1.000
_cell.angle_alpha   90.00
_cell.angle_beta   90.00
_cell.angle_gamma   90.00
#
_symmetry.space_group_name_H-M   'P 1'
#
loop_
_entity.id
_entity.type
_entity.pdbx_description
1 polymer ?
#
loop_
_entity_poly.entity_id
_entity_poly.type
_entity_poly.pdbx_seq_one_letter_code
_entity_poly.pdbx_strand_id
1 'polypeptide(L)'
;MSPGRKSIVTADDYPIDNLSIDESWRIFRIMAEFVESIELLSRLGPAVTIFGSARCQPEEAVYQKTVEVARGLAEAGFGVISGGGGGVMEAANKGATEGGGQSVGLNIELPHEQKPNDYANIKLHFRYFFVRKVMFVKYAVAYVIMPGGFGTLDELFEAVTLIQTRRLRPFPVILMDSDYWGGLMDWIKDRLMASRRISKEDLDIMQVVDDPADVIRIIRKTVVL
;
A
#
# COMPACT_ATOMS: atom_id res chain seq x y z
N MET A 1 -1.32 -32.78 -22.61
CA MET A 1 -1.43 -32.74 -21.14
C MET A 1 -0.06 -33.08 -20.56
N SER A 2 0.74 -32.07 -20.20
CA SER A 2 1.97 -32.30 -19.42
C SER A 2 1.62 -32.24 -17.93
N PRO A 3 2.02 -33.24 -17.12
CA PRO A 3 1.83 -33.18 -15.68
C PRO A 3 2.73 -32.08 -15.10
N GLY A 4 2.12 -31.10 -14.45
CA GLY A 4 2.82 -29.99 -13.79
C GLY A 4 3.76 -30.48 -12.69
N ARG A 5 5.03 -30.08 -12.79
CA ARG A 5 6.03 -30.21 -11.72
C ARG A 5 5.50 -29.46 -10.48
N LYS A 6 5.16 -30.17 -9.41
CA LYS A 6 5.03 -29.56 -8.09
C LYS A 6 6.44 -29.20 -7.62
N SER A 7 6.75 -27.91 -7.48
CA SER A 7 7.96 -27.44 -6.81
C SER A 7 7.94 -27.93 -5.36
N ILE A 8 9.03 -28.57 -4.92
CA ILE A 8 9.18 -28.99 -3.53
C ILE A 8 9.46 -27.72 -2.72
N VAL A 9 8.52 -27.36 -1.85
CA VAL A 9 8.66 -26.23 -0.91
C VAL A 9 9.50 -26.69 0.28
N THR A 10 10.52 -25.94 0.67
CA THR A 10 11.40 -26.25 1.80
C THR A 10 11.09 -25.37 3.02
N ALA A 11 11.64 -25.70 4.19
CA ALA A 11 11.46 -24.88 5.40
C ALA A 11 12.04 -23.46 5.25
N ASP A 12 13.01 -23.26 4.36
CA ASP A 12 13.60 -21.95 4.06
C ASP A 12 12.63 -21.01 3.33
N ASP A 13 11.59 -21.55 2.68
CA ASP A 13 10.53 -20.78 2.04
C ASP A 13 9.57 -20.12 3.05
N TYR A 14 9.62 -20.54 4.33
CA TYR A 14 8.78 -20.03 5.42
C TYR A 14 9.63 -19.34 6.51
N PRO A 15 10.11 -18.11 6.25
CA PRO A 15 11.02 -17.39 7.17
C PRO A 15 10.40 -17.02 8.52
N ILE A 16 9.09 -17.17 8.70
CA ILE A 16 8.43 -17.02 10.00
C ILE A 16 8.65 -18.25 10.88
N ASP A 17 8.64 -19.45 10.29
CA ASP A 17 8.61 -20.72 11.01
C ASP A 17 10.01 -21.31 11.27
N ASN A 18 11.07 -20.66 10.76
CA ASN A 18 12.45 -21.11 10.92
C ASN A 18 13.01 -20.67 12.29
N LEU A 19 13.03 -21.61 13.24
CA LEU A 19 13.51 -21.44 14.62
C LEU A 19 14.99 -21.85 14.74
N SER A 20 15.92 -20.90 14.65
CA SER A 20 17.38 -21.13 14.80
C SER A 20 18.02 -20.15 15.80
N ILE A 21 19.25 -20.45 16.25
CA ILE A 21 20.09 -19.56 17.10
C ILE A 21 20.31 -18.16 16.47
N ASP A 22 20.05 -17.98 15.16
CA ASP A 22 20.06 -16.69 14.48
C ASP A 22 18.89 -15.76 14.87
N GLU A 23 17.97 -16.19 15.76
CA GLU A 23 16.87 -15.38 16.27
C GLU A 23 17.31 -14.11 16.99
N SER A 24 18.40 -14.15 17.76
CA SER A 24 18.92 -12.93 18.43
C SER A 24 19.43 -11.91 17.41
N TRP A 25 20.13 -12.36 16.37
CA TRP A 25 20.58 -11.50 15.27
C TRP A 25 19.42 -10.99 14.42
N ARG A 26 18.33 -11.75 14.33
CA ARG A 26 17.07 -11.30 13.70
C ARG A 26 16.54 -10.03 14.37
N ILE A 27 16.56 -9.94 15.70
CA ILE A 27 16.13 -8.73 16.42
C ILE A 27 16.97 -7.51 16.01
N PHE A 28 18.29 -7.66 15.94
CA PHE A 28 19.17 -6.57 15.48
C PHE A 28 18.89 -6.15 14.04
N ARG A 29 18.63 -7.10 13.13
CA ARG A 29 18.24 -6.80 11.75
C ARG A 29 16.90 -6.07 11.67
N ILE A 30 15.92 -6.48 12.46
CA ILE A 30 14.61 -5.81 12.56
C ILE A 30 14.79 -4.37 13.03
N MET A 31 15.59 -4.16 14.09
CA MET A 31 15.88 -2.81 14.59
C MET A 31 16.61 -1.97 13.55
N ALA A 32 17.56 -2.55 12.82
CA ALA A 32 18.28 -1.85 11.76
C ALA A 32 17.35 -1.38 10.64
N GLU A 33 16.46 -2.25 10.14
CA GLU A 33 15.46 -1.87 9.13
C GLU A 33 14.54 -0.75 9.63
N PHE A 34 14.13 -0.77 10.90
CA PHE A 34 13.37 0.33 11.50
C PHE A 34 14.18 1.64 11.53
N VAL A 35 15.43 1.61 11.98
CA VAL A 35 16.27 2.81 12.08
C VAL A 35 16.49 3.43 10.71
N GLU A 36 16.92 2.64 9.73
CA GLU A 36 17.19 3.08 8.36
C GLU A 36 15.94 3.69 7.72
N SER A 37 14.81 2.97 7.76
CA SER A 37 13.57 3.45 7.16
C SER A 37 13.02 4.69 7.85
N ILE A 38 13.14 4.80 9.18
CA ILE A 38 12.70 5.99 9.91
C ILE A 38 13.55 7.20 9.55
N GLU A 39 14.87 7.05 9.50
CA GLU A 39 15.77 8.15 9.16
C GLU A 39 15.47 8.68 7.75
N LEU A 40 15.31 7.79 6.79
CA LEU A 40 15.12 8.14 5.38
C LEU A 40 13.73 8.75 5.12
N LEU A 41 12.68 8.20 5.73
CA LEU A 41 11.29 8.67 5.53
C LEU A 41 10.93 9.88 6.40
N SER A 42 11.68 10.19 7.46
CA SER A 42 11.44 11.36 8.31
C SER A 42 11.48 12.70 7.55
N ARG A 43 12.09 12.72 6.36
CA ARG A 43 12.26 13.90 5.51
C ARG A 43 11.24 14.00 4.37
N LEU A 44 10.30 13.06 4.28
CA LEU A 44 9.34 12.95 3.18
C LEU A 44 8.21 14.00 3.22
N GLY A 45 7.99 14.64 4.37
CA GLY A 45 6.82 15.49 4.56
C GLY A 45 5.49 14.70 4.42
N PRO A 46 4.37 15.40 4.17
CA PRO A 46 3.06 14.75 3.97
C PRO A 46 3.06 13.87 2.72
N ALA A 47 2.76 12.58 2.89
CA ALA A 47 2.77 11.61 1.78
C ALA A 47 1.50 10.75 1.73
N VAL A 48 1.15 10.30 0.54
CA VAL A 48 0.00 9.44 0.29
C VAL A 48 0.50 8.06 -0.13
N THR A 49 0.01 7.01 0.52
CA THR A 49 0.36 5.64 0.15
C THR A 49 -0.64 5.10 -0.85
N ILE A 50 -0.16 4.58 -1.97
CA ILE A 50 -0.98 3.99 -3.02
C ILE A 50 -0.74 2.48 -3.09
N PHE A 51 -1.82 1.71 -3.00
CA PHE A 51 -1.82 0.25 -3.13
C PHE A 51 -2.64 -0.20 -4.32
N GLY A 52 -2.30 -1.37 -4.86
CA GLY A 52 -3.08 -2.04 -5.90
C GLY A 52 -2.33 -3.22 -6.51
N SER A 53 -2.86 -3.74 -7.60
CA SER A 53 -2.33 -4.94 -8.27
C SER A 53 -0.88 -4.77 -8.73
N ALA A 54 -0.02 -5.72 -8.34
CA ALA A 54 1.34 -5.87 -8.89
C ALA A 54 1.36 -6.45 -10.32
N ARG A 55 0.20 -6.86 -10.86
CA ARG A 55 0.08 -7.61 -12.12
C ARG A 55 -0.52 -6.80 -13.26
N CYS A 56 -0.97 -5.58 -12.95
CA CYS A 56 -1.53 -4.66 -13.93
C CYS A 56 -0.50 -4.32 -15.02
N GLN A 57 -0.94 -4.27 -16.28
CA GLN A 57 -0.14 -3.82 -17.41
C GLN A 57 -0.32 -2.32 -17.66
N PRO A 58 0.67 -1.64 -18.28
CA PRO A 58 0.60 -0.21 -18.57
C PRO A 58 -0.62 0.22 -19.39
N GLU A 59 -1.14 -0.64 -20.27
CA GLU A 59 -2.26 -0.31 -21.16
C GLU A 59 -3.62 -0.36 -20.45
N GLU A 60 -3.70 -0.95 -19.26
CA GLU A 60 -4.94 -1.09 -18.51
C GLU A 60 -5.37 0.25 -17.90
N ALA A 61 -6.69 0.48 -17.85
CA ALA A 61 -7.26 1.72 -17.31
C ALA A 61 -6.84 1.99 -15.86
N VAL A 62 -6.69 0.95 -15.03
CA VAL A 62 -6.25 1.11 -13.64
C VAL A 62 -4.81 1.62 -13.56
N TYR A 63 -3.91 1.22 -14.46
CA TYR A 63 -2.56 1.75 -14.52
C TYR A 63 -2.60 3.25 -14.83
N GLN A 64 -3.31 3.63 -15.89
CA GLN A 64 -3.38 5.02 -16.36
C GLN A 64 -4.03 5.94 -15.32
N LYS A 65 -5.13 5.50 -14.70
CA LYS A 65 -5.75 6.23 -13.58
C LYS A 65 -4.80 6.36 -12.39
N THR A 66 -4.00 5.35 -12.09
CA THR A 66 -3.01 5.42 -11.00
C THR A 66 -1.95 6.49 -11.29
N VAL A 67 -1.43 6.53 -12.53
CA VAL A 67 -0.47 7.56 -12.95
C VAL A 67 -1.08 8.96 -12.77
N GLU A 68 -2.33 9.14 -13.20
CA GLU A 68 -3.05 10.42 -13.08
C GLU A 68 -3.22 10.86 -11.63
N VAL A 69 -3.71 9.96 -10.76
CA VAL A 69 -3.84 10.23 -9.31
C VAL A 69 -2.49 10.61 -8.72
N ALA A 70 -1.44 9.82 -8.95
CA ALA A 70 -0.14 10.06 -8.36
C ALA A 70 0.52 11.34 -8.86
N ARG A 71 0.33 11.69 -10.14
CA ARG A 71 0.80 12.97 -10.69
C ARG A 71 0.09 14.15 -10.04
N GLY A 72 -1.24 14.10 -9.94
CA GLY A 72 -2.03 15.17 -9.30
C GLY A 72 -1.69 15.34 -7.81
N LEU A 73 -1.35 14.25 -7.11
CA LEU A 73 -0.87 14.31 -5.73
C LEU A 73 0.50 14.99 -5.62
N ALA A 74 1.44 14.63 -6.48
CA ALA A 74 2.77 15.25 -6.53
C ALA A 74 2.70 16.75 -6.86
N GLU A 75 1.90 17.13 -7.87
CA GLU A 75 1.65 18.53 -8.23
C GLU A 75 0.97 19.32 -7.10
N ALA A 76 0.18 18.64 -6.26
CA ALA A 76 -0.43 19.22 -5.07
C ALA A 76 0.51 19.30 -3.85
N GLY A 77 1.77 18.86 -3.98
CA GLY A 77 2.79 18.95 -2.94
C GLY A 77 2.88 17.74 -2.00
N PHE A 78 2.19 16.64 -2.31
CA PHE A 78 2.29 15.41 -1.53
C PHE A 78 3.37 14.48 -2.07
N GLY A 79 4.11 13.82 -1.17
CA GLY A 79 4.89 12.65 -1.55
C GLY A 79 3.99 11.46 -1.90
N VAL A 80 4.48 10.52 -2.68
CA VAL A 80 3.77 9.27 -3.00
C VAL A 80 4.61 8.08 -2.54
N ILE A 81 3.99 7.19 -1.77
CA ILE A 81 4.58 5.94 -1.29
C ILE A 81 3.89 4.78 -2.00
N SER A 82 4.67 3.84 -2.53
CA SER A 82 4.19 2.58 -3.09
C SER A 82 5.02 1.41 -2.59
N GLY A 83 4.62 0.18 -2.92
CA GLY A 83 5.43 -1.01 -2.65
C GLY A 83 6.64 -1.21 -3.58
N GLY A 84 6.91 -0.30 -4.51
CA GLY A 84 8.13 -0.27 -5.33
C GLY A 84 8.24 -1.34 -6.41
N GLY A 85 7.21 -2.17 -6.60
CA GLY A 85 7.14 -3.20 -7.63
C GLY A 85 6.58 -2.71 -8.97
N GLY A 86 6.17 -3.66 -9.83
CA GLY A 86 5.46 -3.41 -11.09
C GLY A 86 3.97 -3.07 -10.92
N GLY A 87 3.27 -2.89 -12.04
CA GLY A 87 1.83 -2.65 -12.07
C GLY A 87 1.43 -1.34 -11.41
N VAL A 88 0.43 -1.36 -10.53
CA VAL A 88 -0.06 -0.15 -9.84
C VAL A 88 1.05 0.54 -9.05
N MET A 89 1.97 -0.22 -8.44
CA MET A 89 3.08 0.37 -7.68
C MET A 89 4.01 1.18 -8.59
N GLU A 90 4.32 0.64 -9.77
CA GLU A 90 5.09 1.35 -10.79
C GLU A 90 4.34 2.56 -11.32
N ALA A 91 3.04 2.42 -11.63
CA ALA A 91 2.20 3.52 -12.07
C ALA A 91 2.17 4.68 -11.07
N ALA A 92 2.04 4.36 -9.78
CA ALA A 92 2.08 5.34 -8.70
C ALA A 92 3.43 6.06 -8.66
N ASN A 93 4.53 5.30 -8.71
CA ASN A 93 5.86 5.91 -8.69
C ASN A 93 6.13 6.75 -9.94
N LYS A 94 5.67 6.29 -11.10
CA LYS A 94 5.77 6.99 -12.38
C LYS A 94 5.05 8.32 -12.34
N GLY A 95 3.77 8.32 -11.97
CA GLY A 95 2.97 9.55 -11.90
C GLY A 95 3.57 10.56 -10.93
N ALA A 96 4.01 10.12 -9.75
CA ALA A 96 4.64 10.99 -8.76
C ALA A 96 5.94 11.63 -9.26
N THR A 97 6.79 10.84 -9.92
CA THR A 97 8.07 11.32 -10.46
C THR A 97 7.86 12.26 -11.65
N GLU A 98 6.92 11.94 -12.54
CA GLU A 98 6.55 12.83 -13.66
C GLU A 98 5.89 14.13 -13.18
N GLY A 99 5.20 14.11 -12.04
CA GLY A 99 4.69 15.31 -11.36
C GLY A 99 5.73 16.10 -10.57
N GLY A 100 7.01 15.68 -10.58
CA GLY A 100 8.11 16.35 -9.90
C GLY A 100 8.14 16.18 -8.37
N GLY A 101 7.37 15.24 -7.83
CA GLY A 101 7.26 14.97 -6.40
C GLY A 101 8.23 13.92 -5.86
N GLN A 102 8.18 13.70 -4.54
CA GLN A 102 8.90 12.57 -3.92
C GLN A 102 8.15 11.26 -4.21
N SER A 103 8.90 10.25 -4.66
CA SER A 103 8.36 8.97 -5.16
C SER A 103 9.08 7.82 -4.48
N VAL A 104 8.43 7.25 -3.48
CA VAL A 104 9.01 6.24 -2.59
C VAL A 104 8.57 4.84 -3.02
N GLY A 105 9.53 3.92 -3.13
CA GLY A 105 9.30 2.49 -3.29
C GLY A 105 9.77 1.75 -2.04
N LEU A 106 8.82 1.17 -1.29
CA LEU A 106 9.12 0.28 -0.16
C LEU A 106 9.12 -1.16 -0.69
N ASN A 107 10.25 -1.63 -1.21
CA ASN A 107 10.41 -2.96 -1.78
C ASN A 107 10.48 -4.04 -0.69
N ILE A 108 10.07 -5.27 -1.00
CA ILE A 108 10.15 -6.42 -0.09
C ILE A 108 10.90 -7.57 -0.75
N GLU A 109 11.77 -8.24 0.00
CA GLU A 109 12.42 -9.48 -0.43
C GLU A 109 11.38 -10.61 -0.52
N LEU A 110 11.30 -11.24 -1.69
CA LEU A 110 10.41 -12.38 -1.97
C LEU A 110 11.21 -13.53 -2.60
N PRO A 111 10.77 -14.79 -2.45
CA PRO A 111 11.43 -15.95 -3.07
C PRO A 111 11.56 -15.85 -4.59
N HIS A 112 10.64 -15.11 -5.23
CA HIS A 112 10.78 -14.67 -6.60
C HIS A 112 10.94 -13.15 -6.59
N GLU A 113 12.14 -12.70 -6.97
CA GLU A 113 12.55 -11.31 -6.84
C GLU A 113 11.60 -10.38 -7.61
N GLN A 114 11.02 -9.42 -6.90
CA GLN A 114 10.31 -8.31 -7.52
C GLN A 114 11.34 -7.22 -7.82
N LYS A 115 11.75 -7.08 -9.08
CA LYS A 115 12.65 -6.00 -9.50
C LYS A 115 12.03 -4.65 -9.10
N PRO A 116 12.75 -3.79 -8.36
CA PRO A 116 12.28 -2.44 -8.09
C PRO A 116 12.02 -1.68 -9.39
N ASN A 117 10.93 -0.92 -9.45
CA ASN A 117 10.67 -0.09 -10.61
C ASN A 117 11.68 1.07 -10.73
N ASP A 118 11.80 1.61 -11.94
CA ASP A 118 12.78 2.65 -12.26
C ASP A 118 12.31 4.06 -11.89
N TYR A 119 11.03 4.24 -11.53
CA TYR A 119 10.45 5.56 -11.27
C TYR A 119 10.56 6.00 -9.82
N ALA A 120 10.68 5.10 -8.85
CA ALA A 120 10.91 5.47 -7.46
C ALA A 120 12.27 6.17 -7.31
N ASN A 121 12.27 7.41 -6.78
CA ASN A 121 13.48 8.18 -6.50
C ASN A 121 14.06 7.91 -5.11
N ILE A 122 13.24 7.37 -4.20
CA ILE A 122 13.64 6.87 -2.89
C ILE A 122 13.28 5.38 -2.84
N LYS A 123 14.27 4.51 -2.68
CA LYS A 123 14.07 3.05 -2.65
C LYS A 123 14.55 2.51 -1.31
N LEU A 124 13.68 1.77 -0.63
CA LEU A 124 13.96 1.07 0.61
C LEU A 124 13.69 -0.42 0.39
N HIS A 125 14.56 -1.27 0.89
CA HIS A 125 14.42 -2.72 0.78
C HIS A 125 14.18 -3.30 2.16
N PHE A 126 13.05 -4.00 2.30
CA PHE A 126 12.68 -4.66 3.54
C PHE A 126 12.83 -6.17 3.39
N ARG A 127 13.24 -6.83 4.46
CA ARG A 127 13.15 -8.28 4.59
C ARG A 127 11.93 -8.68 5.41
N TYR A 128 11.51 -7.83 6.35
CA TYR A 128 10.40 -8.13 7.25
C TYR A 128 9.14 -7.36 6.86
N PHE A 129 8.10 -8.09 6.47
CA PHE A 129 6.79 -7.54 6.09
C PHE A 129 6.22 -6.55 7.11
N PHE A 130 6.31 -6.86 8.40
CA PHE A 130 5.72 -6.01 9.45
C PHE A 130 6.46 -4.67 9.59
N VAL A 131 7.77 -4.61 9.33
CA VAL A 131 8.52 -3.33 9.36
C VAL A 131 8.03 -2.44 8.21
N ARG A 132 7.93 -3.04 7.02
CA ARG A 132 7.41 -2.39 5.81
C ARG A 132 5.99 -1.84 6.02
N LYS A 133 5.10 -2.64 6.61
CA LYS A 133 3.71 -2.25 6.96
C LYS A 133 3.67 -1.02 7.87
N VAL A 134 4.51 -1.00 8.91
CA VAL A 134 4.62 0.17 9.79
C VAL A 134 5.05 1.41 9.00
N MET A 135 5.96 1.29 8.03
CA MET A 135 6.40 2.42 7.22
C MET A 135 5.32 2.93 6.27
N PHE A 136 4.48 2.05 5.72
CA PHE A 136 3.34 2.47 4.89
C PHE A 136 2.34 3.33 5.65
N VAL A 137 2.10 3.05 6.93
CA VAL A 137 1.07 3.75 7.72
C VAL A 137 1.61 4.96 8.47
N LYS A 138 2.85 4.89 8.98
CA LYS A 138 3.43 5.93 9.84
C LYS A 138 3.59 7.29 9.14
N TYR A 139 3.92 7.27 7.85
CA TYR A 139 4.22 8.48 7.07
C TYR A 139 3.10 8.89 6.13
N ALA A 140 2.00 8.14 6.11
CA ALA A 140 0.86 8.42 5.26
C ALA A 140 -0.11 9.41 5.92
N VAL A 141 -0.57 10.36 5.12
CA VAL A 141 -1.68 11.27 5.45
C VAL A 141 -2.99 10.87 4.77
N ALA A 142 -2.93 9.91 3.84
CA ALA A 142 -4.07 9.28 3.19
C ALA A 142 -3.64 7.97 2.50
N TYR A 143 -4.58 7.07 2.29
CA TYR A 143 -4.43 5.88 1.45
C TYR A 143 -5.29 6.01 0.20
N VAL A 144 -4.72 5.61 -0.95
CA VAL A 144 -5.45 5.39 -2.19
C VAL A 144 -5.33 3.92 -2.57
N ILE A 145 -6.46 3.24 -2.67
CA ILE A 145 -6.58 1.81 -2.87
C ILE A 145 -7.15 1.58 -4.26
N MET A 146 -6.26 1.27 -5.20
CA MET A 146 -6.59 0.88 -6.56
C MET A 146 -6.98 -0.61 -6.61
N PRO A 147 -7.72 -1.07 -7.64
CA PRO A 147 -8.00 -2.48 -7.86
C PRO A 147 -6.77 -3.39 -7.68
N GLY A 148 -6.93 -4.44 -6.87
CA GLY A 148 -5.80 -5.24 -6.39
C GLY A 148 -6.18 -6.53 -5.68
N GLY A 149 -5.19 -7.39 -5.48
CA GLY A 149 -5.38 -8.72 -4.89
C GLY A 149 -5.21 -8.74 -3.37
N PHE A 150 -4.79 -9.89 -2.85
CA PHE A 150 -4.66 -10.09 -1.39
C PHE A 150 -3.71 -9.12 -0.69
N GLY A 151 -2.58 -8.75 -1.30
CA GLY A 151 -1.69 -7.75 -0.70
C GLY A 151 -2.37 -6.39 -0.55
N THR A 152 -3.21 -5.98 -1.51
CA THR A 152 -3.99 -4.74 -1.44
C THR A 152 -5.06 -4.81 -0.35
N LEU A 153 -5.75 -5.95 -0.24
CA LEU A 153 -6.77 -6.18 0.78
C LEU A 153 -6.17 -6.23 2.19
N ASP A 154 -5.00 -6.82 2.36
CA ASP A 154 -4.25 -6.86 3.62
C ASP A 154 -3.99 -5.43 4.13
N GLU A 155 -3.42 -4.57 3.29
CA GLU A 155 -3.11 -3.18 3.67
C GLU A 155 -4.38 -2.32 3.87
N LEU A 156 -5.42 -2.55 3.06
CA LEU A 156 -6.73 -1.89 3.24
C LEU A 156 -7.32 -2.21 4.62
N PHE A 157 -7.44 -3.49 4.97
CA PHE A 157 -8.09 -3.88 6.23
C PHE A 157 -7.20 -3.62 7.44
N GLU A 158 -5.87 -3.60 7.29
CA GLU A 158 -4.97 -3.14 8.35
C GLU A 158 -5.23 -1.67 8.69
N ALA A 159 -5.30 -0.78 7.69
CA ALA A 159 -5.58 0.64 7.92
C ALA A 159 -6.94 0.86 8.58
N VAL A 160 -7.99 0.20 8.06
CA VAL A 160 -9.35 0.29 8.63
C VAL A 160 -9.36 -0.17 10.09
N THR A 161 -8.70 -1.29 10.41
CA THR A 161 -8.63 -1.83 11.77
C THR A 161 -7.85 -0.89 12.71
N LEU A 162 -6.74 -0.31 12.25
CA LEU A 162 -5.94 0.63 13.05
C LEU A 162 -6.70 1.93 13.36
N ILE A 163 -7.49 2.44 12.40
CA ILE A 163 -8.35 3.62 12.59
C ILE A 163 -9.50 3.28 13.54
N GLN A 164 -10.21 2.18 13.30
CA GLN A 164 -11.33 1.71 14.14
C GLN A 164 -10.90 1.55 15.61
N THR A 165 -9.73 0.96 15.84
CA THR A 165 -9.20 0.71 17.18
C THR A 165 -8.48 1.91 17.81
N ARG A 166 -8.49 3.08 17.13
CA ARG A 166 -7.82 4.32 17.56
C ARG A 166 -6.33 4.17 17.81
N ARG A 167 -5.68 3.19 17.14
CA ARG A 167 -4.22 3.05 17.12
C ARG A 167 -3.58 4.01 16.12
N LEU A 168 -4.38 4.50 15.18
CA LEU A 168 -4.04 5.52 14.20
C LEU A 168 -5.07 6.64 14.22
N ARG A 169 -4.63 7.89 13.96
CA ARG A 169 -5.57 8.98 13.75
C ARG A 169 -6.33 8.75 12.44
N PRO A 170 -7.64 9.07 12.36
CA PRO A 170 -8.38 8.92 11.12
C PRO A 170 -7.74 9.72 9.99
N PHE A 171 -7.56 9.08 8.84
CA PHE A 171 -7.19 9.72 7.59
C PHE A 171 -8.06 9.16 6.44
N PRO A 172 -8.11 9.82 5.27
CA PRO A 172 -8.88 9.33 4.14
C PRO A 172 -8.36 7.98 3.61
N VAL A 173 -9.19 6.94 3.64
CA VAL A 173 -8.96 5.68 2.93
C VAL A 173 -9.85 5.67 1.70
N ILE A 174 -9.26 5.90 0.53
CA ILE A 174 -10.01 6.14 -0.71
C ILE A 174 -9.87 4.94 -1.63
N LEU A 175 -10.99 4.31 -1.98
CA LEU A 175 -11.07 3.17 -2.87
C LEU A 175 -11.43 3.67 -4.28
N MET A 176 -10.52 3.50 -5.23
CA MET A 176 -10.74 3.88 -6.63
C MET A 176 -11.44 2.76 -7.38
N ASP A 177 -12.43 3.10 -8.23
CA ASP A 177 -13.22 2.20 -9.08
C ASP A 177 -14.39 1.53 -8.32
N SER A 178 -15.57 2.13 -8.44
CA SER A 178 -16.78 1.66 -7.77
C SER A 178 -17.31 0.34 -8.30
N ASP A 179 -17.07 0.02 -9.58
CA ASP A 179 -17.43 -1.27 -10.17
C ASP A 179 -16.60 -2.39 -9.53
N TYR A 180 -15.30 -2.17 -9.36
CA TYR A 180 -14.41 -3.14 -8.73
C TYR A 180 -14.73 -3.37 -7.24
N TRP A 181 -14.93 -2.30 -6.47
CA TRP A 181 -15.11 -2.39 -5.02
C TRP A 181 -16.56 -2.64 -4.58
N GLY A 182 -17.54 -2.47 -5.47
CA GLY A 182 -18.97 -2.57 -5.15
C GLY A 182 -19.33 -3.87 -4.43
N GLY A 183 -18.91 -5.02 -4.99
CA GLY A 183 -19.19 -6.33 -4.38
C GLY A 183 -18.59 -6.52 -2.98
N LEU A 184 -17.40 -5.96 -2.72
CA LEU A 184 -16.81 -5.99 -1.38
C LEU A 184 -17.60 -5.10 -0.41
N MET A 185 -17.94 -3.88 -0.83
CA MET A 185 -18.69 -2.93 -0.01
C MET A 185 -20.09 -3.47 0.33
N ASP A 186 -20.74 -4.13 -0.61
CA ASP A 186 -22.03 -4.79 -0.38
C ASP A 186 -21.89 -5.94 0.61
N TRP A 187 -20.88 -6.80 0.47
CA TRP A 187 -20.61 -7.85 1.44
C TRP A 187 -20.35 -7.31 2.86
N ILE A 188 -19.58 -6.24 2.99
CA ILE A 188 -19.31 -5.59 4.28
C ILE A 188 -20.63 -5.11 4.92
N LYS A 189 -21.50 -4.46 4.14
CA LYS A 189 -22.80 -3.98 4.62
C LYS A 189 -23.74 -5.15 4.99
N ASP A 190 -23.89 -6.10 4.08
CA ASP A 190 -24.88 -7.18 4.18
C ASP A 190 -24.49 -8.27 5.17
N ARG A 191 -23.19 -8.43 5.43
CA ARG A 191 -22.67 -9.45 6.36
C ARG A 191 -22.13 -8.83 7.63
N LEU A 192 -21.12 -7.97 7.54
CA LEU A 192 -20.45 -7.46 8.74
C LEU A 192 -21.34 -6.49 9.52
N MET A 193 -21.90 -5.48 8.84
CA MET A 193 -22.75 -4.49 9.50
C MET A 193 -24.09 -5.09 9.92
N ALA A 194 -24.76 -5.86 9.05
CA ALA A 194 -26.03 -6.51 9.38
C ALA A 194 -25.92 -7.47 10.59
N SER A 195 -24.79 -8.16 10.75
CA SER A 195 -24.52 -9.03 11.91
C SER A 195 -23.82 -8.32 13.08
N ARG A 196 -23.75 -6.98 13.06
CA ARG A 196 -23.16 -6.12 14.11
C ARG A 196 -21.70 -6.46 14.46
N ARG A 197 -20.92 -6.86 13.46
CA ARG A 197 -19.46 -7.05 13.59
C ARG A 197 -18.69 -5.75 13.39
N ILE A 198 -19.32 -4.77 12.76
CA ILE A 198 -18.85 -3.38 12.64
C ILE A 198 -20.01 -2.41 12.89
N SER A 199 -19.68 -1.16 13.21
CA SER A 199 -20.62 -0.05 13.33
C SER A 199 -20.85 0.63 11.97
N LYS A 200 -21.81 1.57 11.92
CA LYS A 200 -22.04 2.35 10.69
C LYS A 200 -20.89 3.33 10.46
N GLU A 201 -20.37 3.89 11.54
CA GLU A 201 -19.27 4.85 11.54
C GLU A 201 -17.96 4.23 11.03
N ASP A 202 -17.79 2.91 11.18
CA ASP A 202 -16.65 2.18 10.61
C ASP A 202 -16.67 2.19 9.07
N LEU A 203 -17.85 2.32 8.44
CA LEU A 203 -17.94 2.44 6.98
C LEU A 203 -17.46 3.81 6.49
N ASP A 204 -17.62 4.85 7.31
CA ASP A 204 -17.23 6.21 6.96
C ASP A 204 -15.70 6.38 6.87
N ILE A 205 -14.93 5.39 7.36
CA ILE A 205 -13.47 5.31 7.18
C ILE A 205 -13.11 5.20 5.69
N MET A 206 -13.93 4.48 4.92
CA MET A 206 -13.68 4.17 3.50
C MET A 206 -14.56 5.01 2.59
N GLN A 207 -13.97 5.61 1.56
CA GLN A 207 -14.68 6.40 0.55
C GLN A 207 -14.42 5.83 -0.84
N VAL A 208 -15.47 5.49 -1.59
CA VAL A 208 -15.35 4.98 -2.95
C VAL A 208 -15.52 6.12 -3.93
N VAL A 209 -14.60 6.27 -4.87
CA VAL A 209 -14.63 7.31 -5.92
C VAL A 209 -14.17 6.74 -7.27
N ASP A 210 -14.58 7.39 -8.35
CA ASP A 210 -14.26 6.95 -9.73
C ASP A 210 -13.34 7.90 -10.48
N ASP A 211 -13.35 9.18 -10.10
CA ASP A 211 -12.58 10.26 -10.72
C ASP A 211 -11.28 10.52 -9.94
N PRO A 212 -10.11 10.43 -10.58
CA PRO A 212 -8.83 10.82 -9.98
C PRO A 212 -8.84 12.19 -9.29
N ALA A 213 -9.53 13.19 -9.85
CA ALA A 213 -9.60 14.53 -9.28
C ALA A 213 -10.27 14.56 -7.89
N ASP A 214 -11.20 13.63 -7.63
CA ASP A 214 -11.87 13.52 -6.34
C ASP A 214 -10.91 13.10 -5.24
N VAL A 215 -9.93 12.24 -5.56
CA VAL A 215 -8.88 11.82 -4.63
C VAL A 215 -8.12 13.02 -4.09
N ILE A 216 -7.60 13.86 -5.01
CA ILE A 216 -6.83 15.06 -4.64
C ILE A 216 -7.69 16.02 -3.81
N ARG A 217 -8.95 16.21 -4.22
CA ARG A 217 -9.89 17.10 -3.53
C ARG A 217 -10.18 16.65 -2.09
N ILE A 218 -10.43 15.35 -1.87
CA ILE A 218 -10.69 14.78 -0.55
C ILE A 218 -9.47 14.95 0.36
N ILE A 219 -8.28 14.68 -0.16
CA ILE A 219 -7.04 14.75 0.61
C ILE A 219 -6.73 16.20 1.00
N ARG A 220 -6.80 17.15 0.05
CA ARG A 220 -6.57 18.58 0.34
C ARG A 220 -7.55 19.20 1.33
N LYS A 221 -8.79 18.68 1.39
CA LYS A 221 -9.78 19.14 2.38
C LYS A 221 -9.43 18.66 3.80
N THR A 222 -8.74 17.53 3.91
CA THR A 222 -8.46 16.85 5.19
C THR A 222 -7.07 17.19 5.72
N VAL A 223 -6.12 17.42 4.83
CA VAL A 223 -4.71 17.68 5.14
C VAL A 223 -4.35 19.08 4.66
N VAL A 224 -4.03 19.96 5.61
CA VAL A 224 -3.49 21.30 5.32
C VAL A 224 -1.98 21.20 5.29
N LEU A 225 -1.37 21.47 4.14
CA LEU A 225 0.07 21.56 3.93
C LEU A 225 0.64 22.86 4.51
#